data_AF-A0A9C9EL91-F1
#
_entry.id   AF-A0A9C9EL91-F1
#
_cell.length_a   1.000
_cell.length_b   1.000
_cell.length_c   1.000
_cell.angle_alpha   90.00
_cell.angle_beta   90.00
_cell.angle_gamma   90.00
#
_symmetry.space_group_name_H-M   'P 1'
#
loop_
_entity.id
_entity.type
_entity.pdbx_description
1 polymer ?
#
loop_
_entity_poly.entity_id
_entity_poly.type
_entity_poly.pdbx_seq_one_letter_code
_entity_poly.pdbx_strand_id
1 'polypeptide(L)'
;MSDELKKLIIDYVKKEYLDEDAEEEIDETTPLISSGIVDSFSMVSLKTFLEKKFNIKIPDEKATTEAFDSVNNIITLLKEFNVS
;
A
#
# COMPACT_ATOMS: atom_id res chain seq x y z
N MET A 1 -10.06 13.65 -0.86
CA MET A 1 -8.74 13.42 -0.27
C MET A 1 -8.49 11.95 -0.03
N SER A 2 -9.32 11.23 0.76
CA SER A 2 -9.14 9.77 0.93
C SER A 2 -9.21 8.97 -0.39
N ASP A 3 -10.03 9.38 -1.35
CA ASP A 3 -10.14 8.67 -2.65
C ASP A 3 -8.92 8.86 -3.55
N GLU A 4 -8.23 10.00 -3.46
CA GLU A 4 -7.00 10.27 -4.22
C GLU A 4 -5.83 9.46 -3.66
N LEU A 5 -5.75 9.35 -2.33
CA LEU A 5 -4.80 8.48 -1.62
C LEU A 5 -5.01 7.01 -2.00
N LYS A 6 -6.27 6.54 -1.95
CA LYS A 6 -6.64 5.19 -2.40
C LYS A 6 -6.15 4.94 -3.82
N LYS A 7 -6.55 5.81 -4.74
CA LYS A 7 -6.20 5.67 -6.15
C LYS A 7 -4.69 5.65 -6.37
N LEU A 8 -3.95 6.55 -5.71
CA LEU A 8 -2.49 6.60 -5.81
C LEU A 8 -1.82 5.28 -5.38
N ILE A 9 -2.28 4.70 -4.25
CA ILE A 9 -1.70 3.45 -3.73
C ILE A 9 -2.09 2.28 -4.63
N ILE A 10 -3.36 2.20 -5.05
CA ILE A 10 -3.83 1.16 -5.98
C ILE A 10 -3.06 1.24 -7.30
N ASP A 11 -2.90 2.43 -7.88
CA ASP A 11 -2.17 2.63 -9.15
C ASP A 11 -0.70 2.21 -9.00
N TYR A 12 -0.06 2.51 -7.86
CA TYR A 12 1.30 2.07 -7.59
C TYR A 12 1.39 0.55 -7.48
N VAL A 13 0.49 -0.08 -6.71
CA VAL A 13 0.46 -1.54 -6.53
C VAL A 13 0.22 -2.24 -7.86
N LYS A 14 -0.76 -1.78 -8.64
CA LYS A 14 -1.05 -2.31 -9.98
C LYS A 14 0.17 -2.21 -10.89
N LYS A 15 0.81 -1.04 -10.93
CA LYS A 15 1.96 -0.81 -11.81
C LYS A 15 3.19 -1.64 -11.45
N GLU A 16 3.46 -1.82 -10.15
CA GLU A 16 4.69 -2.48 -9.70
C GLU A 16 4.54 -4.00 -9.55
N TYR A 17 3.32 -4.50 -9.29
CA TYR A 17 3.08 -5.88 -8.87
C TYR A 17 2.07 -6.65 -9.72
N LEU A 18 1.30 -5.98 -10.57
CA LEU A 18 0.42 -6.65 -11.54
C LEU A 18 0.93 -6.43 -12.96
N ASP A 19 0.72 -7.45 -13.80
CA ASP A 19 0.94 -7.31 -15.24
C ASP A 19 -0.11 -6.37 -15.85
N GLU A 20 0.26 -5.68 -16.92
CA GLU A 20 -0.64 -4.74 -17.63
C GLU A 20 -1.91 -5.44 -18.17
N ASP A 21 -1.85 -6.75 -18.37
CA ASP A 21 -2.93 -7.61 -18.84
C ASP A 21 -3.69 -8.33 -17.71
N ALA A 22 -3.39 -8.04 -16.44
CA ALA A 22 -4.08 -8.67 -15.31
C ALA A 22 -5.54 -8.20 -15.23
N GLU A 23 -6.47 -9.14 -15.36
CA GLU A 23 -7.91 -8.91 -15.15
C GLU A 23 -8.29 -8.75 -13.68
N GLU A 24 -7.33 -8.91 -12.74
CA GLU A 24 -7.57 -8.78 -11.30
C GLU A 24 -7.93 -7.34 -10.91
N GLU A 25 -9.18 -7.16 -10.52
CA GLU A 25 -9.65 -5.92 -9.93
C GLU A 25 -9.17 -5.79 -8.48
N ILE A 26 -8.07 -5.06 -8.27
CA ILE A 26 -7.69 -4.61 -6.93
C ILE A 26 -8.57 -3.43 -6.51
N ASP A 27 -9.24 -3.60 -5.37
CA ASP A 27 -9.94 -2.56 -4.62
C ASP A 27 -9.24 -2.25 -3.28
N GLU A 28 -9.81 -1.34 -2.49
CA GLU A 28 -9.19 -0.93 -1.24
C GLU A 28 -9.22 -1.97 -0.11
N THR A 29 -10.05 -3.01 -0.25
CA THR A 29 -10.21 -4.11 0.71
C THR A 29 -9.49 -5.38 0.29
N THR A 30 -9.01 -5.42 -0.95
CA THR A 30 -8.31 -6.55 -1.54
C THR A 30 -7.05 -6.84 -0.73
N PRO A 31 -6.89 -8.08 -0.23
CA PRO A 31 -5.66 -8.51 0.40
C PRO A 31 -4.53 -8.42 -0.62
N LEU A 32 -3.41 -7.80 -0.27
CA LEU A 32 -2.24 -7.60 -1.12
C LEU A 32 -1.16 -8.61 -0.80
N ILE A 33 -0.86 -8.81 0.49
CA ILE A 33 0.20 -9.73 0.91
C ILE A 33 -0.37 -11.14 1.03
N SER A 34 -1.54 -11.26 1.68
CA SER A 34 -2.20 -12.55 1.92
C SER A 34 -2.71 -13.21 0.63
N SER A 35 -2.99 -12.43 -0.41
CA SER A 35 -3.34 -12.94 -1.75
C SER A 35 -2.10 -13.35 -2.57
N GLY A 36 -0.91 -12.91 -2.16
CA GLY A 36 0.34 -13.13 -2.90
C GLY A 36 0.64 -12.10 -3.99
N ILE A 37 -0.16 -11.03 -4.13
CA ILE A 37 0.10 -9.93 -5.08
C ILE A 37 1.41 -9.21 -4.69
N VAL A 38 1.61 -8.98 -3.40
CA VAL A 38 2.80 -8.32 -2.86
C VAL A 38 3.55 -9.30 -1.97
N ASP A 39 4.85 -9.48 -2.24
CA ASP A 39 5.69 -10.32 -1.40
C ASP A 39 6.33 -9.54 -0.23
N SER A 40 6.94 -10.27 0.72
CA SER A 40 7.56 -9.67 1.91
C SER A 40 8.67 -8.66 1.58
N PHE A 41 9.36 -8.82 0.46
CA PHE A 41 10.42 -7.91 0.03
C PHE A 41 9.84 -6.63 -0.59
N SER A 42 8.81 -6.78 -1.41
CA SER A 42 8.08 -5.70 -2.07
C SER A 42 7.36 -4.80 -1.07
N MET A 43 6.95 -5.35 0.08
CA MET A 43 6.43 -4.55 1.20
C MET A 43 7.44 -3.46 1.62
N VAL A 44 8.74 -3.74 1.62
CA VAL A 44 9.79 -2.76 1.96
C VAL A 44 9.85 -1.65 0.90
N SER A 45 9.69 -1.99 -0.38
CA SER A 45 9.61 -1.02 -1.48
C SER A 45 8.38 -0.13 -1.36
N LEU A 46 7.21 -0.73 -1.07
CA LEU A 46 5.96 0.00 -0.85
C LEU A 46 6.07 0.93 0.35
N LYS A 47 6.61 0.46 1.48
CA LYS A 47 6.92 1.30 2.65
C LYS A 47 7.80 2.48 2.26
N THR A 48 8.90 2.22 1.57
CA THR A 48 9.86 3.26 1.14
C THR A 48 9.21 4.28 0.19
N PHE A 49 8.33 3.82 -0.70
CA PHE A 49 7.55 4.67 -1.59
C PHE A 49 6.66 5.64 -0.80
N LEU A 50 5.91 5.14 0.19
CA LEU A 50 5.03 5.95 1.03
C LEU A 50 5.84 6.97 1.86
N GLU A 51 6.94 6.54 2.47
CA GLU A 51 7.84 7.43 3.23
C GLU A 51 8.35 8.59 2.37
N LYS A 52 8.82 8.30 1.16
CA LYS A 52 9.29 9.33 0.22
C LYS A 52 8.17 10.21 -0.30
N LYS A 53 7.02 9.62 -0.62
CA LYS A 53 5.87 10.33 -1.22
C LYS A 53 5.25 11.33 -0.26
N PHE A 54 5.13 10.96 1.02
CA PHE A 54 4.52 11.79 2.05
C PHE A 54 5.52 12.46 2.98
N ASN A 55 6.83 12.24 2.76
CA ASN A 55 7.91 12.74 3.60
C ASN A 55 7.71 12.39 5.09
N ILE A 56 7.33 11.13 5.33
CA ILE A 56 7.13 10.55 6.66
C ILE A 56 8.16 9.45 6.92
N LYS A 57 8.24 8.98 8.16
CA LYS A 57 9.06 7.83 8.54
C LYS A 57 8.19 6.81 9.28
N ILE A 58 8.02 5.64 8.68
CA ILE A 58 7.21 4.54 9.22
C ILE A 58 8.15 3.63 10.03
N PRO A 59 7.98 3.51 11.36
CA PRO A 59 8.75 2.57 12.17
C PRO A 59 8.51 1.13 11.72
N ASP A 60 9.52 0.27 11.81
CA ASP A 60 9.38 -1.15 11.42
C ASP A 60 8.32 -1.88 12.26
N GLU A 61 8.14 -1.49 13.52
CA GLU A 61 7.09 -2.01 14.41
C GLU A 61 5.66 -1.73 13.90
N LYS A 62 5.50 -0.69 13.09
CA LYS A 62 4.22 -0.29 12.46
C LYS A 62 4.09 -0.86 11.05
N ALA A 63 5.19 -1.22 10.40
CA ALA A 63 5.23 -1.81 9.07
C ALA A 63 5.00 -3.34 9.12
N THR A 64 3.87 -3.73 9.70
CA THR A 64 3.47 -5.14 9.79
C THR A 64 2.77 -5.59 8.52
N THR A 65 2.75 -6.90 8.28
CA THR A 65 1.97 -7.50 7.19
C THR A 65 0.52 -7.03 7.22
N GLU A 66 -0.11 -7.01 8.40
CA GLU A 66 -1.50 -6.57 8.56
C GLU A 66 -1.71 -5.10 8.14
N ALA A 67 -0.78 -4.21 8.50
CA ALA A 67 -0.86 -2.80 8.13
C ALA A 67 -0.69 -2.56 6.62
N PHE A 68 -0.02 -3.47 5.92
CA PHE A 68 0.24 -3.40 4.49
C PHE A 68 -0.62 -4.37 3.65
N ASP A 69 -1.47 -5.17 4.28
CA ASP A 69 -2.25 -6.20 3.59
C ASP A 69 -3.40 -5.63 2.77
N SER A 70 -3.81 -4.39 2.96
CA SER A 70 -4.81 -3.75 2.09
C SER A 70 -4.57 -2.25 2.00
N VAL A 71 -5.09 -1.62 0.95
CA VAL A 71 -4.97 -0.17 0.77
C VAL A 71 -5.68 0.59 1.90
N ASN A 72 -6.81 0.09 2.40
CA ASN A 72 -7.47 0.67 3.57
C ASN A 72 -6.60 0.61 4.83
N ASN A 73 -5.87 -0.48 5.06
CA ASN A 73 -4.96 -0.59 6.20
C ASN A 73 -3.80 0.40 6.06
N ILE A 74 -3.24 0.52 4.85
CA ILE A 74 -2.18 1.49 4.56
C ILE A 74 -2.67 2.92 4.82
N ILE A 75 -3.86 3.28 4.34
CA ILE A 75 -4.45 4.61 4.59
C ILE A 75 -4.67 4.85 6.08
N THR A 76 -5.12 3.83 6.80
CA THR A 76 -5.30 3.91 8.26
C THR A 76 -3.96 4.16 8.95
N LEU A 77 -2.91 3.47 8.54
CA LEU A 77 -1.55 3.70 9.02
C LEU A 77 -1.09 5.13 8.70
N LEU A 78 -1.28 5.60 7.47
CA LEU A 78 -0.88 6.95 7.03
C LEU A 78 -1.58 8.07 7.82
N LYS A 79 -2.84 7.85 8.24
CA LYS A 79 -3.56 8.80 9.10
C LYS A 79 -2.90 9.01 10.46
N GLU A 80 -2.21 8.00 11.00
CA GLU A 80 -1.42 8.15 12.24
C GLU A 80 -0.25 9.13 12.08
N PHE A 81 0.18 9.39 10.84
CA PHE A 81 1.24 10.34 10.49
C PHE A 81 0.70 11.66 9.91
N ASN A 82 -0.58 11.97 10.15
CA ASN A 82 -1.26 13.18 9.67
C ASN A 82 -1.30 13.31 8.13
N VAL A 83 -1.31 12.17 7.42
CA VAL A 83 -1.54 12.13 5.97
C VAL A 83 -3.04 11.87 5.73
N SER A 84 -3.74 12.78 5.05
CA SER A 84 -5.21 12.76 4.89
C SER A 84 -5.70 13.23 3.53
#